data_AF-A0A2G9P6W0-F1
#
_entry.id   AF-A0A2G9P6W0-F1
#
_cell.length_a   1.000
_cell.length_b   1.000
_cell.length_c   1.000
_cell.angle_alpha   90.00
_cell.angle_beta   90.00
_cell.angle_gamma   90.00
#
_symmetry.space_group_name_H-M   'P 1'
#
loop_
_entity.id
_entity.type
_entity.pdbx_description
1 polymer ?
#
loop_
_entity_poly.entity_id
_entity_poly.type
_entity_poly.pdbx_seq_one_letter_code
_entity_poly.pdbx_strand_id
1 'polypeptide(L)' 'MGKMVLIYKISPEGIEKTDKVENAIKEKIKDLGELKDIKREPIAFGLEAIKIAIVVEAKGTEGI' A
#
# COMPACT_ATOMS: atom_id res chain seq x y z
N MET A 1 -7.11 -0.98 22.10
CA MET A 1 -7.41 -0.72 20.67
C MET A 1 -6.76 -1.81 19.84
N GLY A 2 -7.49 -2.42 18.91
CA GLY A 2 -6.92 -3.43 18.00
C GLY A 2 -6.02 -2.79 16.94
N LYS A 3 -5.09 -3.55 16.37
CA LYS A 3 -4.34 -3.15 15.17
C LYS A 3 -4.81 -3.99 13.99
N MET A 4 -4.95 -3.37 12.82
CA MET A 4 -5.28 -4.06 11.58
C MET A 4 -4.11 -3.95 10.61
N VAL A 5 -3.85 -5.04 9.88
CA VAL A 5 -2.91 -5.04 8.76
C VAL A 5 -3.71 -4.98 7.47
N LEU A 6 -3.49 -3.92 6.68
CA LEU A 6 -4.05 -3.76 5.35
C LEU A 6 -2.99 -4.13 4.32
N ILE A 7 -3.30 -5.09 3.45
CA ILE A 7 -2.43 -5.49 2.35
C ILE A 7 -3.08 -5.05 1.05
N TYR A 8 -2.43 -4.17 0.31
CA TYR A 8 -2.89 -3.73 -1.01
C TYR A 8 -1.92 -4.18 -2.09
N LYS A 9 -2.47 -4.53 -3.25
CA LYS A 9 -1.72 -4.75 -4.48
C LYS A 9 -2.18 -3.70 -5.49
N ILE A 10 -1.26 -2.83 -5.88
CA ILE A 10 -1.52 -1.68 -6.76
C ILE A 10 -0.85 -1.97 -8.09
N SER A 11 -1.60 -1.85 -9.18
CA SER A 11 -1.12 -2.09 -10.54
C SER A 11 -1.11 -0.77 -11.31
N PRO A 12 0.06 -0.10 -11.45
CA PRO A 12 0.17 1.13 -12.21
C PRO A 12 -0.16 0.95 -13.69
N GLU A 13 -0.75 1.98 -14.31
CA GLU A 13 -0.97 2.02 -15.76
C GLU A 13 0.32 2.39 -16.50
N GLY A 14 1.20 1.41 -16.69
CA GLY A 14 2.43 1.53 -17.47
C GLY A 14 3.72 1.43 -16.64
N ILE A 15 4.79 0.94 -17.27
CA ILE A 15 6.07 0.61 -16.63
C ILE A 15 6.75 1.87 -16.06
N GLU A 16 6.75 2.98 -16.82
CA GLU A 16 7.39 4.22 -16.38
C GLU A 16 6.73 4.90 -15.17
N LYS A 17 5.53 4.44 -14.75
CA LYS A 17 4.78 5.05 -13.65
C LYS A 17 5.02 4.35 -12.31
N THR A 18 5.60 3.16 -12.27
CA THR A 18 5.77 2.39 -11.03
C THR A 18 6.55 3.15 -9.97
N ASP A 19 7.68 3.75 -10.32
CA ASP A 19 8.49 4.56 -9.38
C ASP A 19 7.71 5.75 -8.81
N LYS A 20 6.98 6.46 -9.68
CA LYS A 20 6.18 7.63 -9.28
C LYS A 20 5.05 7.23 -8.34
N VAL A 21 4.36 6.13 -8.65
CA VAL A 21 3.27 5.61 -7.83
C VAL A 21 3.81 5.14 -6.48
N GLU A 22 4.94 4.43 -6.44
CA GLU A 22 5.56 3.98 -5.19
C GLU A 22 5.92 5.16 -4.27
N ASN A 23 6.52 6.21 -4.81
CA ASN A 23 6.88 7.40 -4.03
C ASN A 23 5.63 8.13 -3.51
N ALA A 24 4.61 8.32 -4.35
CA ALA A 24 3.36 8.94 -3.94
C ALA A 24 2.64 8.13 -2.84
N ILE A 25 2.72 6.79 -2.90
CA ILE A 25 2.21 5.90 -1.85
C ILE A 25 2.96 6.12 -0.53
N LYS A 26 4.31 6.12 -0.56
CA LYS A 26 5.13 6.33 0.65
C LYS A 26 4.86 7.68 1.33
N GLU A 27 4.58 8.72 0.54
CA GLU A 27 4.21 10.03 1.08
C GLU A 27 2.83 10.01 1.74
N LYS A 28 1.81 9.46 1.06
CA LYS A 28 0.42 9.46 1.53
C LYS A 28 0.17 8.49 2.70
N ILE A 29 0.90 7.39 2.81
CA ILE A 29 0.68 6.40 3.89
C ILE A 29 1.03 6.97 5.26
N LYS A 30 1.95 7.94 5.35
CA LYS A 30 2.34 8.56 6.63
C LYS A 30 1.15 9.13 7.40
N ASP A 31 0.11 9.55 6.69
CA ASP A 31 -1.11 10.11 7.29
C ASP A 31 -2.15 9.04 7.69
N LEU A 32 -1.98 7.80 7.22
CA LEU A 32 -2.94 6.69 7.41
C LEU A 32 -2.49 5.68 8.46
N GLY A 33 -1.19 5.42 8.57
CA GLY A 33 -0.65 4.42 9.48
C GLY A 33 0.82 4.12 9.26
N GLU A 34 1.28 3.00 9.81
CA GLU A 34 2.68 2.57 9.73
C GLU A 34 2.90 1.67 8.51
N LEU A 35 3.72 2.11 7.55
CA LEU A 35 4.17 1.25 6.44
C LEU A 35 5.13 0.18 6.97
N LYS A 36 4.73 -1.10 6.88
CA LYS A 36 5.56 -2.24 7.32
C LYS A 36 6.38 -2.86 6.20
N ASP A 37 5.80 -2.91 5.01
CA ASP A 37 6.45 -3.54 3.85
C ASP A 37 6.00 -2.87 2.56
N ILE A 38 6.93 -2.77 1.61
CA ILE A 38 6.67 -2.34 0.24
C ILE A 38 7.59 -3.10 -0.70
N LYS A 39 7.01 -3.75 -1.70
CA LYS A 39 7.75 -4.55 -2.66
C LYS A 39 7.12 -4.49 -4.04
N ARG A 40 7.97 -4.67 -5.05
CA ARG A 40 7.53 -4.84 -6.44
C ARG A 40 7.39 -6.32 -6.75
N GLU A 41 6.26 -6.68 -7.35
CA GLU A 41 5.99 -8.02 -7.84
C GLU A 41 5.88 -7.95 -9.37
N PRO A 42 6.73 -8.67 -10.12
CA PRO A 42 6.58 -8.73 -11.56
C PRO A 42 5.24 -9.37 -11.93
N ILE A 43 4.57 -8.81 -12.94
CA ILE A 43 3.34 -9.36 -13.50
C ILE A 43 3.63 -9.99 -14.86
N ALA A 44 3.80 -9.17 -15.90
CA ALA A 44 4.08 -9.60 -17.28
C ALA A 44 4.54 -8.40 -18.13
N PHE A 45 5.25 -8.64 -19.23
CA PHE A 45 5.66 -7.60 -20.19
C PHE A 45 6.41 -6.41 -19.54
N GLY A 46 7.19 -6.67 -18.49
CA GLY A 46 7.89 -5.63 -17.73
C GLY A 46 7.00 -4.81 -16.79
N LEU A 47 5.70 -5.08 -16.71
CA LEU A 47 4.81 -4.48 -15.72
C LEU A 47 5.07 -5.07 -14.35
N GLU A 48 5.09 -4.18 -13.36
CA GLU A 48 5.27 -4.51 -11.95
C GLU A 48 4.05 -4.02 -11.17
N ALA A 49 3.58 -4.84 -10.23
CA ALA A 49 2.66 -4.39 -9.19
C ALA A 49 3.43 -3.98 -7.95
N ILE A 50 2.89 -3.01 -7.21
CA ILE A 50 3.41 -2.61 -5.91
C ILE A 50 2.52 -3.25 -4.85
N LYS A 51 3.10 -4.13 -4.04
CA LYS A 51 2.44 -4.72 -2.87
C LYS A 51 2.90 -4.00 -1.61
N ILE A 52 1.94 -3.55 -0.83
CA ILE A 52 2.18 -2.80 0.42
C ILE A 52 1.48 -3.45 1.59
N ALA A 53 2.10 -3.35 2.77
CA ALA A 53 1.50 -3.71 4.05
C ALA A 53 1.49 -2.48 4.97
N ILE A 54 0.32 -2.09 5.43
CA ILE A 54 0.12 -0.93 6.33
C ILE A 54 -0.51 -1.43 7.62
N VAL A 55 0.02 -1.01 8.76
CA VAL A 55 -0.60 -1.22 10.07
C VAL A 55 -1.38 0.04 10.45
N VAL A 56 -2.67 -0.11 10.70
CA VAL A 56 -3.56 0.98 11.13
C VAL A 56 -4.19 0.63 12.48
N GLU A 57 -4.52 1.65 13.26
CA GLU A 57 -5.28 1.45 14.49
C GLU A 57 -6.75 1.20 14.16
N ALA A 58 -7.30 0.10 14.69
CA ALA A 58 -8.72 -0.18 14.59
C ALA A 58 -9.46 0.71 15.58
N LYS A 59 -10.19 1.70 15.05
CA LYS A 59 -11.26 2.35 15.81
C LYS A 59 -12.43 1.37 15.88
N GLY A 60 -12.64 0.78 17.05
CA GLY A 60 -13.86 0.01 17.29
C GLY A 60 -15.05 0.94 17.16
N THR A 61 -16.00 0.61 16.30
CA THR A 61 -17.32 1.24 16.32
C THR A 61 -18.04 0.71 17.55
N GLU A 62 -18.10 1.50 18.62
CA GLU A 62 -19.16 1.34 19.61
C GLU A 62 -20.48 1.68 18.88
N GLY A 63 -21.21 0.66 18.46
CA GLY A 63 -22.54 0.82 17.87
C GLY A 63 -22.60 0.65 16.34
N ILE A 64 -22.61 -0.62 15.91
CA ILE A 64 -23.55 -1.10 14.88
C ILE A 64 -24.19 -2.36 15.45
#